data_AF-A0A9P6M6W0-F1
#
_entry.id   AF-A0A9P6M6W0-F1
#
_cell.length_a   1.000
_cell.length_b   1.000
_cell.length_c   1.000
_cell.angle_alpha   90.00
_cell.angle_beta   90.00
_cell.angle_gamma   90.00
#
_symmetry.space_group_name_H-M   'P 1'
#
loop_
_entity.id
_entity.type
_entity.pdbx_description
1 polymer ?
#
loop_
_entity_poly.entity_id
_entity_poly.type
_entity_poly.pdbx_seq_one_letter_code
_entity_poly.pdbx_strand_id
1 'polypeptide(L)'
;MDPHWNPAVESQAIDRIHRLGQTKPVDVVRFIIKDSIEENILDLQKRKAELSDMTFSEKLSKQEVLKRRLEDLRCLFRGSSELMKKAT
;
A
#
# COMPACT_ATOMS: atom_id res chain seq x y z
N MET A 1 1.32 -7.60 12.73
CA MET A 1 1.23 -6.14 12.75
C MET A 1 0.88 -5.73 11.34
N ASP A 2 -0.13 -4.90 11.21
CA ASP A 2 -0.93 -4.80 9.98
C ASP A 2 -0.24 -3.90 8.94
N PRO A 3 -0.46 -4.12 7.64
CA PRO A 3 0.16 -3.31 6.61
C PRO A 3 -0.26 -1.83 6.70
N HIS A 4 0.71 -0.93 6.72
CA HIS A 4 0.46 0.51 6.81
C HIS A 4 0.19 1.11 5.42
N TRP A 5 -0.85 1.92 5.24
CA TRP A 5 -1.22 2.52 3.94
C TRP A 5 -0.11 3.33 3.24
N ASN A 6 0.85 3.87 4.00
CA ASN A 6 2.06 4.50 3.46
C ASN A 6 3.24 3.53 3.53
N PRO A 7 3.76 3.03 2.39
CA PRO A 7 4.86 2.05 2.37
C PRO A 7 6.16 2.61 2.95
N ALA A 8 6.39 3.93 2.84
CA ALA A 8 7.62 4.56 3.34
C ALA A 8 7.80 4.45 4.86
N VAL A 9 6.69 4.36 5.61
CA VAL A 9 6.73 4.18 7.08
C VAL A 9 7.28 2.80 7.44
N GLU A 10 6.87 1.77 6.70
CA GLU A 10 7.36 0.40 6.90
C GLU A 10 8.82 0.27 6.47
N SER A 11 9.18 0.82 5.31
CA SER A 11 10.59 0.86 4.87
C SER A 11 11.49 1.56 5.90
N GLN A 12 11.06 2.71 6.42
CA GLN A 12 11.82 3.43 7.45
C GLN A 12 12.00 2.60 8.73
N ALA A 13 10.99 1.80 9.11
CA ALA A 13 11.10 0.90 10.26
C ALA A 13 12.10 -0.24 9.98
N ILE A 14 12.09 -0.83 8.78
CA ILE A 14 13.02 -1.88 8.36
C ILE A 14 14.45 -1.35 8.28
N ASP A 15 14.65 -0.11 7.81
CA ASP A 15 15.96 0.54 7.71
C ASP A 15 16.62 0.74 9.08
N ARG A 16 15.84 0.84 10.16
CA ARG A 16 16.40 0.89 11.53
C ARG A 16 17.14 -0.39 11.90
N ILE A 17 16.75 -1.53 11.34
CA ILE A 17 17.33 -2.84 11.60
C ILE A 17 18.53 -3.10 10.69
N HIS A 18 18.48 -2.65 9.44
CA HIS A 18 19.55 -2.79 8.43
C HIS A 18 20.72 -1.79 8.61
N ARG A 19 20.91 -1.25 9.81
CA ARG A 19 21.87 -0.17 10.06
C ARG A 19 23.33 -0.65 9.96
N LEU A 20 24.24 0.28 9.66
CA LEU A 20 25.69 0.04 9.63
C LEU A 20 26.16 -0.64 10.92
N GLY A 21 26.89 -1.75 10.79
CA GLY A 21 27.35 -2.56 11.91
C GLY A 21 26.45 -3.76 12.22
N GLN A 22 25.30 -3.91 11.55
CA GLN A 22 24.54 -5.15 11.56
C GLN A 22 25.34 -6.26 10.85
N THR A 23 25.49 -7.41 11.50
CA THR A 23 26.28 -8.55 11.02
C THR A 23 25.44 -9.80 10.79
N LYS A 24 24.21 -9.83 11.32
CA LYS A 24 23.29 -10.95 11.17
C LYS A 24 22.35 -10.73 9.99
N PRO A 25 21.92 -11.80 9.31
CA PRO A 25 20.87 -11.71 8.30
C PRO A 25 19.58 -11.20 8.94
N VAL A 26 18.83 -10.40 8.19
CA VAL A 26 17.56 -9.81 8.62
C VAL A 26 16.48 -10.27 7.66
N ASP A 27 15.52 -11.05 8.16
CA ASP A 27 14.36 -11.49 7.40
C ASP A 27 13.13 -10.66 7.80
N VAL A 28 12.40 -10.17 6.80
CA VAL A 28 11.16 -9.42 7.00
C VAL A 28 9.99 -10.25 6.49
N VAL A 29 9.15 -10.71 7.42
CA VAL A 29 7.95 -11.49 7.12
C VAL A 29 6.71 -10.65 7.39
N ARG A 30 5.86 -10.51 6.37
CA ARG A 30 4.53 -9.89 6.49
C ARG A 30 3.47 -10.97 6.58
N PHE A 31 2.64 -10.88 7.63
CA PHE A 31 1.43 -11.69 7.74
C PHE A 31 0.28 -10.90 7.13
N ILE A 32 -0.45 -11.53 6.21
CA ILE A 32 -1.55 -10.92 5.48
C ILE A 32 -2.72 -11.88 5.51
N ILE A 33 -3.88 -11.37 5.92
CA ILE A 33 -5.12 -12.14 5.92
C ILE A 33 -5.70 -12.13 4.50
N LYS A 34 -5.94 -13.33 3.96
CA LYS A 34 -6.59 -13.50 2.65
C LYS A 34 -8.02 -12.97 2.66
N ASP A 35 -8.48 -12.50 1.50
CA ASP A 35 -9.83 -11.97 1.30
C ASP A 35 -10.17 -10.83 2.27
N SER A 36 -9.15 -10.05 2.65
CA SER A 36 -9.28 -8.96 3.63
C SER A 36 -8.86 -7.62 3.05
N ILE A 37 -9.11 -6.56 3.82
CA ILE A 37 -8.68 -5.21 3.46
C ILE A 37 -7.14 -5.08 3.41
N GLU A 38 -6.40 -5.97 4.07
CA GLU A 38 -4.95 -5.98 4.11
C GLU A 38 -4.33 -6.28 2.73
N GLU A 39 -4.94 -7.18 1.95
CA GLU A 39 -4.52 -7.45 0.56
C GLU A 39 -4.74 -6.21 -0.33
N ASN A 40 -5.87 -5.54 -0.17
CA ASN A 40 -6.17 -4.32 -0.92
C ASN A 40 -5.19 -3.18 -0.57
N ILE A 41 -4.76 -3.10 0.70
CA ILE A 41 -3.75 -2.13 1.15
C ILE A 41 -2.40 -2.41 0.47
N LEU A 42 -1.98 -3.67 0.35
CA LEU A 42 -0.75 -4.03 -0.35
C LEU A 42 -0.78 -3.64 -1.83
N ASP A 43 -1.90 -3.86 -2.50
CA ASP A 43 -2.06 -3.45 -3.90
C ASP A 43 -2.05 -1.93 -4.06
N LEU A 44 -2.67 -1.21 -3.12
CA LEU A 44 -2.61 0.25 -3.07
C LEU A 44 -1.18 0.76 -2.88
N GLN A 45 -0.39 0.14 -1.99
CA GLN A 45 1.01 0.49 -1.78
C GLN A 45 1.83 0.36 -3.07
N LYS A 46 1.69 -0.76 -3.80
CA LYS A 46 2.40 -0.99 -5.08
C LYS A 46 2.05 0.09 -6.09
N ARG A 47 0.77 0.37 -6.27
CA ARG A 47 0.28 1.38 -7.21
C ARG A 47 0.79 2.78 -6.87
N LYS A 48 0.88 3.09 -5.58
CA LYS A 48 1.42 4.36 -5.09
C LYS A 48 2.93 4.48 -5.27
N ALA A 49 3.68 3.37 -5.16
CA ALA A 49 5.12 3.34 -5.45
C ALA A 49 5.37 3.62 -6.95
N GLU A 50 4.67 2.92 -7.85
CA GLU A 50 4.75 3.14 -9.30
C GLU A 50 4.42 4.60 -9.69
N LEU A 51 3.38 5.17 -9.07
CA LEU A 51 3.01 6.57 -9.28
C LEU A 51 4.07 7.54 -8.76
N SER A 52 4.72 7.25 -7.63
CA SER A 52 5.80 8.09 -7.09
C SER A 52 6.97 8.18 -8.06
N ASP A 53 7.32 7.07 -8.70
CA ASP A 53 8.39 7.02 -9.69
C ASP A 53 8.04 7.85 -10.95
N MET A 54 6.75 7.93 -11.30
CA MET A 54 6.26 8.70 -12.46
C MET A 54 6.06 10.20 -12.19
N THR A 55 5.87 10.62 -10.93
CA THR A 55 5.32 11.97 -10.60
C THR A 55 6.39 13.08 -10.47
N PHE A 56 7.68 12.80 -10.69
CA PHE A 56 8.73 13.84 -10.57
C PHE A 56 8.67 14.95 -11.65
N SER A 57 7.80 14.86 -12.66
CA SER A 57 7.86 15.77 -13.82
C SER A 57 6.69 16.77 -13.98
N GLU A 58 5.52 16.61 -13.34
CA GLU A 58 4.34 17.45 -13.64
C GLU A 58 3.49 17.86 -12.41
N LYS A 59 3.08 19.13 -12.37
CA LYS A 59 2.13 19.64 -11.36
C LYS A 59 0.70 19.22 -11.73
N LEU A 60 0.16 18.24 -11.01
CA LEU A 60 -1.23 17.78 -11.16
C LEU A 60 -2.24 18.87 -10.75
N SER A 61 -3.33 18.99 -11.50
CA SER A 61 -4.45 19.85 -11.11
C SER A 61 -5.21 19.27 -9.91
N LYS A 62 -5.92 20.13 -9.17
CA LYS A 62 -6.75 19.71 -8.02
C LYS A 62 -7.80 18.64 -8.39
N GLN A 63 -8.33 18.69 -9.62
CA GLN A 63 -9.34 17.73 -10.09
C GLN A 63 -8.74 16.34 -10.33
N GLU A 64 -7.52 16.27 -10.87
CA GLU A 64 -6.82 15.00 -11.09
C GLU A 64 -6.43 14.35 -9.77
N VAL A 65 -5.98 15.16 -8.79
CA VAL A 65 -5.70 14.67 -7.42
C VAL A 65 -6.97 14.08 -6.79
N LEU A 66 -8.12 14.74 -6.94
CA LEU A 66 -9.38 14.23 -6.40
C LEU A 66 -9.82 12.92 -7.07
N LYS A 67 -9.73 12.84 -8.40
CA LYS A 67 -10.02 11.60 -9.15
C LYS A 67 -9.15 10.43 -8.66
N ARG A 68 -7.85 10.67 -8.48
CA ARG A 68 -6.92 9.66 -7.96
C ARG A 68 -7.29 9.18 -6.56
N ARG A 69 -7.61 10.10 -5.64
CA ARG A 69 -8.08 9.73 -4.29
C ARG A 69 -9.36 8.88 -4.33
N LEU A 70 -10.28 9.19 -5.24
CA LEU A 70 -11.50 8.41 -5.41
C LEU A 70 -11.20 6.98 -5.91
N GLU A 71 -10.23 6.85 -6.81
CA GLU A 71 -9.79 5.56 -7.32
C GLU A 71 -9.08 4.72 -6.25
N ASP A 72 -8.24 5.34 -5.43
CA ASP A 72 -7.58 4.70 -4.27
C ASP A 72 -8.63 4.14 -3.30
N LEU A 73 -9.66 4.94 -2.96
CA LEU A 73 -10.77 4.50 -2.11
C LEU A 73 -11.54 3.35 -2.73
N ARG A 74 -11.81 3.41 -4.04
CA ARG A 74 -12.50 2.32 -4.74
C ARG A 74 -11.67 1.03 -4.72
N CYS A 75 -10.35 1.14 -4.81
CA CYS A 75 -9.45 -0.01 -4.74
C CYS A 75 -9.48 -0.64 -3.34
N LEU A 76 -9.46 0.19 -2.29
CA LEU A 76 -9.43 -0.26 -0.91
C LEU A 76 -10.69 -1.06 -0.52
N PHE A 77 -11.86 -0.69 -1.06
CA PHE A 77 -13.16 -1.30 -0.71
C PHE A 77 -13.71 -2.29 -1.75
N ARG A 78 -12.95 -2.66 -2.79
CA ARG A 78 -13.42 -3.50 -3.91
C ARG A 78 -14.03 -4.84 -3.46
N GLY A 79 -13.39 -5.53 -2.50
CA GLY A 79 -13.82 -6.85 -2.01
C GLY A 79 -15.10 -6.87 -1.19
N SER A 80 -15.52 -5.73 -0.61
CA SER A 80 -16.78 -5.64 0.16
C SER A 80 -18.01 -5.89 -0.72
N SER A 81 -17.93 -5.55 -2.02
CA SER A 81 -19.05 -5.75 -2.95
C SER A 81 -19.20 -7.18 -3.47
N GLU A 82 -18.11 -7.96 -3.54
CA GLU A 82 -18.12 -9.35 -4.05
C GLU A 82 -18.57 -10.36 -2.99
N LEU A 83 -18.23 -10.12 -1.72
CA LEU A 83 -18.74 -10.90 -0.58
C LEU A 83 -20.26 -10.76 -0.42
N MET A 84 -20.82 -9.56 -0.64
CA MET A 84 -22.27 -9.32 -0.60
C MET A 84 -23.04 -10.01 -1.73
N LYS A 85 -22.38 -10.32 -2.86
CA LYS A 85 -22.99 -11.03 -3.99
C LYS A 85 -22.96 -12.56 -3.86
N LYS A 86 -22.08 -13.12 -3.03
CA LYS A 86 -22.01 -14.57 -2.77
C LYS A 86 -22.92 -15.03 -1.62
N ALA A 87 -23.43 -14.09 -0.81
CA ALA A 87 -24.29 -14.37 0.33
C ALA A 87 -25.80 -14.33 0.00
N THR A 88 -26.17 -14.23 -1.28
CA THR A 88 -27.55 -14.31 -1.79
C THR A 88 -27.62 -15.40 -2.85
#